data_AF-A0A5R2MVG4-F1
#
_entry.id   AF-A0A5R2MVG4-F1
#
_cell.length_a   1.000
_cell.length_b   1.000
_cell.length_c   1.000
_cell.angle_alpha   90.00
_cell.angle_beta   90.00
_cell.angle_gamma   90.00
#
_symmetry.space_group_name_H-M   'P 1'
#
loop_
_entity.id
_entity.type
_entity.pdbx_description
1 polymer ?
#
loop_
_entity_poly.entity_id
_entity_poly.type
_entity_poly.pdbx_seq_one_letter_code
_entity_poly.pdbx_strand_id
1 'polypeptide(L)' 'DDWATAHDSQTVEIAFGIHLVDLPTAGLPEGNTLVFTFFWPGTGDWENVDFSVISGGQDSQ' A
#
# COMPACT_ATOMS: atom_id res chain seq x y z
N ASP A 1 7.31 11.46 2.57
CA ASP A 1 7.42 12.75 1.87
C ASP A 1 6.08 13.50 1.89
N ASP A 2 5.26 13.31 2.93
CA ASP A 2 3.94 13.94 3.09
C ASP A 2 3.07 13.95 1.82
N TRP A 3 2.97 12.79 1.15
CA TRP A 3 2.23 12.63 -0.11
C TRP A 3 2.74 13.48 -1.28
N ALA A 4 3.97 14.03 -1.20
CA ALA A 4 4.57 14.78 -2.30
C ALA A 4 4.80 13.91 -3.55
N THR A 5 5.02 12.61 -3.38
CA THR A 5 5.02 11.62 -4.46
C THR A 5 4.05 10.49 -4.13
N ALA A 6 3.26 10.08 -5.12
CA ALA A 6 2.32 8.98 -5.01
C ALA A 6 2.27 8.20 -6.32
N HIS A 7 2.09 6.89 -6.22
CA HIS A 7 1.95 5.99 -7.36
C HIS A 7 0.76 5.08 -7.12
N ASP A 8 -0.12 4.97 -8.13
CA ASP A 8 -1.25 4.07 -8.06
C ASP A 8 -0.81 2.64 -8.40
N SER A 9 -1.33 1.68 -7.63
CA SER A 9 -1.17 0.25 -7.92
C SER A 9 -2.55 -0.39 -8.00
N GLN A 10 -2.90 -0.94 -9.16
CA GLN A 10 -4.21 -1.57 -9.34
C GLN A 10 -4.25 -2.93 -8.64
N THR A 11 -5.29 -3.13 -7.83
CA THR A 11 -5.57 -4.44 -7.25
C THR A 11 -6.17 -5.40 -8.27
N VAL A 12 -5.88 -6.68 -8.14
CA VAL A 12 -6.49 -7.77 -8.90
C VAL A 12 -7.45 -8.54 -8.00
N GLU A 13 -8.69 -8.77 -8.46
CA GLU A 13 -9.62 -9.64 -7.73
C GLU A 13 -9.14 -11.10 -7.82
N ILE A 14 -8.96 -11.75 -6.68
CA ILE A 14 -8.54 -13.15 -6.61
C ILE A 14 -9.71 -14.10 -6.37
N ALA A 15 -10.62 -13.81 -5.43
CA ALA A 15 -11.86 -14.55 -5.19
C ALA A 15 -12.76 -13.83 -4.18
N PHE A 16 -14.09 -14.00 -4.31
CA PHE A 16 -15.08 -13.55 -3.32
C PHE A 16 -14.99 -12.06 -2.96
N GLY A 17 -14.67 -11.19 -3.92
CA GLY A 17 -14.47 -9.76 -3.65
C GLY A 17 -13.21 -9.45 -2.86
N ILE A 18 -12.26 -10.37 -2.74
CA ILE A 18 -10.93 -10.12 -2.21
C ILE A 18 -10.05 -9.60 -3.35
N HIS A 19 -9.46 -8.44 -3.12
CA HIS A 19 -8.55 -7.76 -4.03
C HIS A 19 -7.12 -7.77 -3.48
N LEU A 20 -6.15 -8.17 -4.30
CA LEU A 20 -4.73 -8.28 -3.93
C LEU A 20 -3.89 -7.31 -4.78
N VAL A 21 -2.86 -6.70 -4.18
CA VAL A 21 -1.84 -5.92 -4.89
C VAL A 21 -0.49 -6.11 -4.23
N ASP A 22 0.56 -6.27 -5.04
CA ASP A 22 1.94 -6.23 -4.57
C ASP A 22 2.41 -4.77 -4.54
N LEU A 23 2.77 -4.29 -3.34
CA LEU A 23 3.31 -2.94 -3.19
C LEU A 23 4.81 -2.94 -3.52
N PRO A 24 5.32 -1.92 -4.24
CA PRO A 24 6.71 -1.86 -4.67
C PRO A 24 7.68 -1.54 -3.51
N THR A 25 7.93 -2.51 -2.64
CA THR A 25 8.78 -2.37 -1.45
C THR A 25 10.26 -2.69 -1.68
N ALA A 26 10.62 -3.20 -2.87
CA ALA A 26 11.98 -3.68 -3.17
C ALA A 26 13.08 -2.61 -3.03
N GLY A 27 12.72 -1.33 -3.16
CA GLY A 27 13.65 -0.20 -2.96
C GLY A 27 13.50 0.51 -1.61
N LEU A 28 12.63 0.01 -0.71
CA LEU A 28 12.33 0.66 0.56
C LEU A 28 13.36 0.24 1.62
N PRO A 29 14.21 1.16 2.11
CA PRO A 29 15.16 0.85 3.17
C PRO A 29 14.48 0.26 4.41
N GLU A 30 15.19 -0.59 5.14
CA GLU A 30 14.73 -1.07 6.46
C GLU A 30 14.45 0.12 7.39
N GLY A 31 13.38 0.01 8.18
CA GLY A 31 12.92 1.06 9.07
C GLY A 31 12.14 2.19 8.39
N ASN A 32 12.05 2.23 7.06
CA ASN A 32 11.22 3.21 6.38
C ASN A 32 9.73 2.83 6.41
N THR A 33 8.89 3.86 6.49
CA THR A 33 7.44 3.73 6.47
C THR A 33 6.91 3.89 5.04
N LEU A 34 6.13 2.91 4.60
CA LEU A 34 5.24 3.07 3.45
C LEU A 34 3.87 3.52 3.94
N VAL A 35 3.35 4.61 3.38
CA VAL A 35 2.01 5.11 3.63
C VAL A 35 1.18 4.90 2.37
N PHE A 36 -0.05 4.40 2.52
CA PHE A 36 -0.97 4.19 1.41
C PHE A 36 -2.42 4.35 1.87
N THR A 37 -3.32 4.52 0.91
CA THR A 37 -4.77 4.56 1.13
C THR A 37 -5.47 3.86 -0.03
N PHE A 38 -6.76 3.59 0.09
CA PHE A 38 -7.56 2.95 -0.96
C PHE A 38 -8.44 3.97 -1.68
N PHE A 39 -8.49 3.85 -3.00
CA PHE A 39 -9.50 4.48 -3.82
C PHE A 39 -10.56 3.42 -4.19
N TRP A 40 -11.84 3.75 -4.04
CA TRP A 40 -12.96 2.87 -4.37
C TRP A 40 -13.56 3.26 -5.72
N PRO A 41 -13.26 2.54 -6.83
CA PRO A 41 -13.69 2.95 -8.16
C PRO A 41 -15.21 2.92 -8.36
N GLY A 42 -15.92 2.11 -7.56
CA GLY A 42 -17.37 1.98 -7.63
C GLY A 42 -18.13 3.23 -7.17
N THR A 43 -17.60 3.95 -6.17
CA THR A 43 -18.20 5.20 -5.66
C THR A 43 -17.45 6.43 -6.14
N GLY A 44 -16.17 6.28 -6.51
CA GLY A 44 -15.31 7.39 -6.94
C GLY A 44 -14.68 8.14 -5.77
N ASP A 45 -14.63 7.53 -4.58
CA ASP A 45 -14.17 8.16 -3.35
C ASP A 45 -12.93 7.49 -2.78
N TRP A 46 -12.18 8.24 -1.98
CA TRP A 46 -11.07 7.73 -1.18
C TRP A 46 -11.57 7.16 0.15
N GLU A 47 -10.81 6.23 0.72
CA GLU A 47 -11.05 5.68 2.05
C GLU A 47 -10.96 6.75 3.16
N ASN A 48 -10.32 7.89 2.89
CA ASN A 48 -10.09 8.99 3.83
C ASN A 48 -9.33 8.58 5.11
N VAL A 49 -8.61 7.46 5.04
CA VAL A 49 -7.75 6.93 6.10
C VAL A 49 -6.40 6.57 5.48
N ASP A 50 -5.33 6.97 6.14
CA ASP A 50 -3.96 6.59 5.80
C ASP A 50 -3.57 5.34 6.57
N PHE A 51 -3.09 4.31 5.85
CA PHE A 51 -2.49 3.12 6.42
C PHE A 51 -0.98 3.21 6.32
N SER A 52 -0.28 2.68 7.32
CA SER A 52 1.18 2.70 7.37
C SER A 52 1.75 1.34 7.74
N VAL A 53 2.77 0.91 7.01
CA VAL A 53 3.59 -0.26 7.36
C VAL A 53 5.06 0.14 7.40
N ILE A 54 5.81 -0.42 8.34
CA ILE A 54 7.25 -0.19 8.46
C ILE A 54 7.95 -1.39 7.83
N SER A 55 8.91 -1.13 6.95
CA SER A 55 9.82 -2.16 6.45
C SER A 55 10.61 -2.74 7.63
N GLY A 56 10.30 -3.97 8.04
CA GLY A 56 11.05 -4.68 9.06
C GLY A 56 12.37 -5.19 8.49
N GLY A 57 13.41 -5.25 9.31
CA GLY A 57 14.60 -6.03 8.98
C GLY A 57 14.26 -7.52 8.99
N GLN A 58 15.00 -8.33 8.23
CA GLN A 58 14.92 -9.78 8.40
C GLN A 58 15.41 -10.13 9.81
N ASP A 59 14.49 -10.37 10.72
CA ASP A 59 14.81 -11.03 11.98
C ASP A 59 15.39 -12.41 11.62
N SER A 60 16.71 -12.52 11.70
CA SER A 60 17.41 -13.79 11.61
C SER A 60 17.05 -14.57 12.88
N GLN A 61 16.05 -15.45 12.78
CA GLN A 61 15.73 -16.41 13.83
C GLN A 61 16.51 -17.70 13.63
#